data_AF-A0A2M6ZJC7-F1
#
_entry.id   AF-A0A2M6ZJC7-F1
#
_cell.length_a   1.000
_cell.length_b   1.000
_cell.length_c   1.000
_cell.angle_alpha   90.00
_cell.angle_beta   90.00
_cell.angle_gamma   90.00
#
_symmetry.space_group_name_H-M   'P 1'
#
loop_
_entity.id
_entity.type
_entity.pdbx_description
1 polymer ?
#
loop_
_entity_poly.entity_id
_entity_poly.type
_entity_poly.pdbx_seq_one_letter_code
_entity_poly.pdbx_strand_id
1 'polypeptide(L)'
;MSKLKVVLLIILAVVLVDFAVENAQPAPAIKLFKFQLAELPTYLLVYLSLVVGAVIGWVAHGLGIRRKRREAQAAQTASAQQQQQEPQ
;
A
#
# COMPACT_ATOMS: atom_id res chain seq x y z
N MET A 1 1.21 12.43 -12.58
CA MET A 1 -0.12 11.78 -12.46
C MET A 1 -0.92 12.07 -13.72
N SER A 2 -1.51 11.06 -14.36
CA SER A 2 -2.40 11.30 -15.52
C SER A 2 -3.72 11.90 -15.04
N LYS A 3 -4.36 12.76 -15.85
CA LYS A 3 -5.67 13.38 -15.55
C LYS A 3 -6.71 12.32 -15.13
N LEU A 4 -6.69 11.16 -15.79
CA LEU A 4 -7.57 10.03 -15.46
C LEU A 4 -7.37 9.52 -14.03
N LYS A 5 -6.11 9.41 -13.56
CA LYS A 5 -5.82 8.95 -12.19
C LYS A 5 -6.35 9.93 -11.15
N VAL A 6 -6.27 11.23 -11.43
CA VAL A 6 -6.79 12.28 -10.55
C VAL A 6 -8.31 12.20 -10.48
N VAL A 7 -8.99 12.09 -11.62
CA VAL A 7 -10.46 11.94 -11.68
C VAL A 7 -10.90 10.70 -10.90
N LEU A 8 -10.21 9.57 -11.09
CA LEU A 8 -10.55 8.32 -10.40
C LEU A 8 -10.33 8.41 -8.88
N LEU A 9 -9.28 9.11 -8.43
CA LEU A 9 -9.07 9.38 -7.00
C LEU A 9 -10.15 10.28 -6.41
N ILE A 10 -10.63 11.29 -7.15
CA ILE A 10 -11.73 12.14 -6.71
C ILE A 10 -13.01 11.32 -6.57
N ILE A 11 -13.34 10.50 -7.57
CA ILE A 11 -14.51 9.61 -7.52
C ILE A 11 -14.41 8.67 -6.31
N LEU A 12 -13.25 8.04 -6.10
CA LEU A 12 -13.03 7.19 -4.94
C LEU A 12 -13.22 7.95 -3.62
N ALA A 13 -12.68 9.16 -3.50
CA ALA A 13 -12.82 9.97 -2.29
C ALA A 13 -14.29 10.31 -2.01
N VAL A 14 -15.06 10.69 -3.04
CA VAL A 14 -16.50 10.98 -2.92
C VAL A 14 -17.26 9.74 -2.45
N VAL A 15 -17.01 8.58 -3.07
CA VAL A 15 -17.64 7.30 -2.68
C VAL A 15 -17.30 6.93 -1.23
N LEU A 16 -16.05 7.14 -0.81
CA LEU A 16 -15.66 6.86 0.57
C LEU A 16 -16.42 7.76 1.55
N VAL A 17 -16.52 9.07 1.27
CA VAL A 17 -17.24 10.02 2.12
C VAL A 17 -18.73 9.64 2.22
N ASP A 18 -19.37 9.39 1.07
CA ASP A 18 -20.76 8.97 0.99
C ASP A 18 -21.00 7.69 1.81
N PHE A 19 -20.12 6.69 1.65
CA PHE A 19 -20.15 5.46 2.43
C PHE A 19 -20.04 5.73 3.94
N ALA A 20 -19.16 6.64 4.39
CA ALA A 20 -19.05 6.95 5.81
C ALA A 20 -20.31 7.64 6.36
N VAL A 21 -20.94 8.53 5.58
CA VAL A 21 -22.17 9.20 6.00
C VAL A 21 -23.32 8.19 6.10
N GLU A 22 -23.52 7.37 5.08
CA GLU A 22 -24.57 6.34 5.04
C GLU A 22 -24.37 5.25 6.11
N ASN A 23 -23.11 4.93 6.43
CA ASN A 23 -22.77 3.90 7.42
C ASN A 23 -22.38 4.48 8.78
N ALA A 24 -22.71 5.76 9.06
CA ALA A 24 -22.53 6.40 10.36
C ALA A 24 -23.60 5.91 11.36
N GLN A 25 -23.68 4.60 11.55
CA GLN A 25 -24.54 4.00 12.56
C GLN A 25 -23.79 3.89 13.90
N PRO A 26 -24.52 3.93 15.03
CA PRO A 26 -23.92 3.73 16.35
C PRO A 26 -23.15 2.41 16.37
N ALA A 27 -21.87 2.51 16.72
CA ALA A 27 -20.95 1.42 16.57
C ALA A 27 -21.15 0.38 17.67
N PRO A 28 -21.20 -0.93 17.32
CA PRO A 28 -21.21 -1.96 18.34
C PRO A 28 -19.90 -1.91 19.14
N ALA A 29 -20.01 -2.01 20.46
CA ALA A 29 -18.84 -2.06 21.33
C ALA A 29 -17.95 -3.26 20.98
N ILE A 30 -16.71 -3.00 20.58
CA ILE A 30 -15.73 -4.05 20.33
C ILE A 30 -15.27 -4.58 21.69
N LYS A 31 -15.61 -5.84 21.95
CA LYS A 31 -15.22 -6.56 23.16
C LYS A 31 -14.05 -7.48 22.85
N LEU A 32 -12.98 -7.35 23.61
CA LEU A 32 -11.87 -8.31 23.60
C LEU A 32 -11.67 -8.80 25.05
N PHE A 33 -11.76 -10.11 25.27
CA PHE A 33 -11.60 -10.70 26.62
C PHE A 33 -12.48 -10.04 27.71
N LYS A 34 -13.73 -9.71 27.38
CA LYS A 34 -14.69 -8.97 28.24
C LYS A 34 -14.36 -7.49 28.52
N PHE A 35 -13.25 -6.96 28.02
CA PHE A 35 -12.96 -5.53 28.05
C PHE A 35 -13.63 -4.83 26.85
N GLN A 36 -14.32 -3.71 27.10
CA GLN A 36 -14.77 -2.81 26.04
C GLN A 36 -13.57 -1.97 25.60
N LEU A 37 -13.06 -2.23 24.40
CA LEU A 37 -11.90 -1.49 23.88
C LEU A 37 -12.31 -0.12 23.33
N ALA A 38 -13.34 -0.11 22.48
CA ALA A 38 -13.94 1.08 21.91
C ALA A 38 -15.20 0.72 21.11
N GLU A 39 -16.05 1.71 20.87
CA GLU A 39 -17.11 1.66 19.88
C GLU A 39 -16.51 2.17 18.56
N LEU A 40 -16.19 1.24 17.64
CA LEU A 40 -15.59 1.58 16.35
C LEU A 40 -16.64 1.46 15.23
N PRO A 41 -16.99 2.57 14.56
CA PRO A 41 -17.89 2.53 13.42
C PRO A 41 -17.32 1.68 12.29
N THR A 42 -18.21 0.97 11.57
CA THR A 42 -17.83 0.06 10.48
C THR A 42 -17.01 0.76 9.39
N TYR A 43 -17.35 2.01 9.05
CA TYR A 43 -16.62 2.76 8.03
C TYR A 43 -15.15 2.98 8.42
N LEU A 44 -14.86 3.12 9.71
CA LEU A 44 -13.52 3.35 10.23
C LEU A 44 -12.67 2.09 10.11
N LEU A 45 -13.27 0.91 10.36
CA LEU A 45 -12.62 -0.39 10.11
C LEU A 45 -12.30 -0.58 8.62
N VAL A 46 -13.23 -0.20 7.73
CA VAL A 46 -13.01 -0.26 6.28
C VAL A 46 -11.82 0.62 5.88
N TYR A 47 -11.79 1.87 6.35
CA TYR A 47 -10.68 2.78 6.04
C TYR A 47 -9.35 2.29 6.58
N LEU A 48 -9.32 1.77 7.81
CA LEU A 48 -8.11 1.18 8.39
C LEU A 48 -7.60 0.00 7.54
N SER A 49 -8.49 -0.86 7.06
CA SER A 49 -8.08 -1.98 6.20
C SER A 49 -7.50 -1.52 4.86
N LEU A 50 -8.05 -0.47 4.25
CA LEU A 50 -7.50 0.14 3.04
C LEU A 50 -6.11 0.73 3.29
N VAL A 51 -5.93 1.44 4.41
CA VAL A 51 -4.62 2.00 4.81
C VAL A 51 -3.61 0.89 5.03
N VAL A 52 -3.97 -0.17 5.76
CA VAL A 52 -3.08 -1.32 5.99
C VAL A 52 -2.70 -1.99 4.67
N GLY A 53 -3.66 -2.24 3.79
CA GLY A 53 -3.39 -2.79 2.46
C GLY A 53 -2.45 -1.91 1.63
N ALA A 54 -2.65 -0.59 1.65
CA ALA A 54 -1.80 0.37 0.95
C ALA A 54 -0.37 0.40 1.51
N VAL A 55 -0.22 0.37 2.84
CA VAL A 55 1.09 0.31 3.50
C VAL A 55 1.82 -0.99 3.15
N ILE A 56 1.14 -2.15 3.22
CA ILE A 56 1.72 -3.44 2.84
C ILE A 56 2.16 -3.42 1.38
N GLY A 57 1.29 -2.95 0.47
CA GLY A 57 1.61 -2.83 -0.95
C GLY A 57 2.82 -1.91 -1.20
N TRP A 58 2.89 -0.78 -0.52
CA TRP A 58 4.02 0.15 -0.60
C TRP A 58 5.33 -0.50 -0.14
N VAL A 59 5.31 -1.18 1.01
CA VAL A 59 6.48 -1.88 1.57
C VAL A 59 6.93 -2.98 0.61
N ALA A 60 6.01 -3.81 0.12
CA ALA A 60 6.32 -4.89 -0.83
C ALA A 60 6.95 -4.34 -2.13
N HIS A 61 6.38 -3.27 -2.68
CA HIS A 61 6.91 -2.62 -3.88
C HIS A 61 8.31 -2.02 -3.65
N GLY A 62 8.52 -1.37 -2.49
CA GLY A 62 9.81 -0.81 -2.11
C GLY A 62 10.91 -1.89 -1.97
N LEU A 63 10.58 -3.03 -1.37
CA LEU A 63 11.50 -4.17 -1.25
C LEU A 63 11.81 -4.79 -2.61
N GLY A 64 10.82 -4.94 -3.48
CA GLY A 64 11.00 -5.45 -4.85
C GLY A 64 11.92 -4.58 -5.70
N ILE A 65 11.79 -3.24 -5.61
CA ILE A 65 12.70 -2.30 -6.29
C ILE A 65 14.13 -2.46 -5.78
N ARG A 66 14.32 -2.54 -4.45
CA ARG A 66 15.66 -2.70 -3.86
C ARG A 66 16.33 -3.99 -4.34
N ARG A 67 15.56 -5.07 -4.45
CA ARG A 67 16.06 -6.35 -4.95
C ARG A 67 16.46 -6.28 -6.42
N LYS A 68 15.61 -5.74 -7.29
CA LYS A 68 15.93 -5.52 -8.72
C LYS A 68 17.17 -4.63 -8.91
N ARG A 69 17.35 -3.60 -8.09
CA ARG A 69 18.54 -2.73 -8.16
C ARG A 69 19.83 -3.48 -7.79
N ARG A 70 19.77 -4.39 -6.81
CA ARG A 70 20.93 -5.23 -6.44
C ARG A 70 21.29 -6.22 -7.55
N GLU A 71 20.29 -6.86 -8.16
CA GLU A 71 20.49 -7.79 -9.28
C GLU A 71 21.07 -7.08 -10.51
N ALA A 72 20.58 -5.87 -10.83
CA ALA A 72 21.12 -5.05 -11.92
C ALA A 72 22.57 -4.61 -11.66
N GLN A 73 22.91 -4.24 -10.42
CA GLN A 73 24.29 -3.90 -10.05
C GLN A 73 25.22 -5.11 -10.15
N ALA A 74 24.79 -6.28 -9.65
CA ALA A 74 25.58 -7.51 -9.76
C ALA A 74 25.83 -7.92 -11.23
N ALA A 75 24.81 -7.77 -12.10
CA ALA A 75 24.94 -8.05 -13.52
C ALA A 75 25.91 -7.08 -14.24
N GLN A 76 25.90 -5.80 -13.87
CA GLN A 76 26.83 -4.80 -14.41
C GLN A 76 28.28 -5.07 -13.99
N THR A 77 28.51 -5.45 -12.73
CA THR A 77 29.86 -5.80 -12.25
C THR A 77 30.39 -7.06 -12.93
N ALA A 78 29.53 -8.06 -13.17
CA ALA A 78 29.91 -9.30 -13.86
C ALA A 78 30.26 -9.06 -15.35
N SER A 79 29.50 -8.21 -16.04
CA SER A 79 29.77 -7.85 -17.44
C SER A 79 31.01 -6.97 -17.59
N ALA A 80 31.29 -6.07 -16.63
CA ALA A 80 32.53 -5.30 -16.59
C ALA A 80 33.78 -6.19 -16.39
N GLN A 81 33.69 -7.29 -15.64
CA GLN A 81 34.78 -8.25 -15.48
C GLN A 81 35.03 -9.09 -16.74
N GLN A 82 33.98 -9.47 -17.48
CA GLN A 82 34.15 -10.20 -18.74
C GLN A 82 34.81 -9.37 -19.83
N GLN A 83 34.50 -8.07 -19.93
CA GLN A 83 35.16 -7.17 -20.89
C GLN A 83 36.64 -6.87 -20.57
N GLN A 84 37.08 -7.03 -19.32
CA GLN A 84 38.49 -6.92 -18.94
C GLN A 84 39.28 -8.22 -19.13
N GLN A 85 38.59 -9.36 -19.32
CA GLN A 85 39.19 -10.69 -19.49
C GLN A 85 39.26 -11.17 -20.95
N GLU A 86 38.84 -10.37 -21.94
CA GLU A 86 39.26 -10.55 -23.34
C GLU A 86 40.56 -9.75 -23.57
N PRO A 87 41.75 -10.37 -23.49
CA PRO A 87 42.97 -9.74 -23.98
C PRO A 87 42.97 -9.85 -25.51
N GLN A 88 43.19 -8.73 -26.20
CA GLN A 88 43.60 -8.77 -27.60
C GLN A 88 45.03 -9.33 -27.73
#